data_AF-A0A364L0P6-F1
#
_entry.id   AF-A0A364L0P6-F1
#
_cell.length_a   1.000
_cell.length_b   1.000
_cell.length_c   1.000
_cell.angle_alpha   90.00
_cell.angle_beta   90.00
_cell.angle_gamma   90.00
#
_symmetry.space_group_name_H-M   'P 1'
#
loop_
_entity.id
_entity.type
_entity.pdbx_description
1 polymer ?
#
loop_
_entity_poly.entity_id
_entity_poly.type
_entity_poly.pdbx_seq_one_letter_code
_entity_poly.pdbx_strand_id
1 'polypeptide(L)'
;MSQEARVRKRIPTSCKRCHRRKQRCVGFPTCSSCEVAGQPCTRAETAPSWHHAMSKGALVRRIEMLEAQLAERQPGDERLTPASGTVHHASSPKENIISLTAIMSSDNPQENQSYFGPSSGLSMAKSLDWFIHDTVLTRSIPVSASIMAPTVEPFDQTVLHRAKPPGDEEGSRLLDAYFSKTHIRFPFLDRAQILKLHAERYQSLEDSPEGSYRQFKLFMVYAIGATVLQMTQNHNTTTTSPSPSPPSTYLTTALSFESSLRDSFSLAGLEAIMLLVMYHLRLSSPSKVWYMLGLAMRISIDLGLHRELHYRNIGRDEAQRRRRLFWSVYLVERYISWSLGRPFNIAEEEIDAGIPADLGDHLADDDVVVANSIQSPPDPHSQGNCLRRFIACIRLSRIASVVHTRIYRVDRDISTLLPEIDPLMNDLQQFEKQLPHLAPDDDDFVRMHLNNSVRVVLQPFLAILPSADSRIQTCLAASGRMCQLFKKSRQTDSSAGHSFLLANSIFMAGLTMCFCLFRSPSLWSITVANDIRACSSAMFFMSERNLSLSKYRDSLETIINRVMEFVDQNQEATTTRPSFDFFASVVQAGGSGIPSIDSEPWSDLGDWFGLQNTFGVHADDL
;
A
#
# COMPACT_ATOMS: atom_id res chain seq x y z
N MET A 1 42.38 -34.38 -31.39
CA MET A 1 41.29 -35.33 -31.05
C MET A 1 40.75 -34.93 -29.69
N SER A 2 39.67 -34.16 -29.67
CA SER A 2 39.09 -33.56 -28.47
C SER A 2 38.41 -34.62 -27.59
N GLN A 3 38.71 -34.59 -26.30
CA GLN A 3 37.88 -35.22 -25.27
C GLN A 3 36.79 -34.23 -24.88
N GLU A 4 35.62 -34.32 -25.52
CA GLU A 4 34.42 -33.66 -25.01
C GLU A 4 33.92 -34.41 -23.77
N ALA A 5 34.01 -33.74 -22.62
CA ALA A 5 33.35 -34.15 -21.40
C ALA A 5 31.82 -34.10 -21.60
N ARG A 6 31.22 -35.26 -21.91
CA ARG A 6 29.77 -35.45 -22.01
C ARG A 6 29.09 -35.07 -20.69
N VAL A 7 28.49 -33.88 -20.64
CA VAL A 7 27.58 -33.46 -19.57
C VAL A 7 26.38 -34.40 -19.54
N ARG A 8 26.30 -35.28 -18.54
CA ARG A 8 25.17 -36.20 -18.35
C ARG A 8 23.99 -35.45 -17.72
N LYS A 9 23.00 -35.05 -18.53
CA LYS A 9 21.66 -34.66 -18.04
C LYS A 9 21.02 -35.87 -17.31
N ARG A 10 21.05 -35.87 -15.97
CA ARG A 10 20.44 -36.91 -15.15
C ARG A 10 18.92 -36.66 -15.09
N ILE A 11 18.15 -37.51 -15.75
CA ILE A 11 16.68 -37.43 -15.77
C ILE A 11 16.12 -38.17 -14.55
N PRO A 12 15.12 -37.63 -13.82
CA PRO A 12 14.83 -38.07 -12.45
C PRO A 12 14.11 -39.41 -12.33
N THR A 13 13.47 -39.91 -13.40
CA THR A 13 12.66 -41.13 -13.34
C THR A 13 12.92 -42.06 -14.54
N SER A 14 13.15 -43.33 -14.25
CA SER A 14 13.22 -44.39 -15.28
C SER A 14 11.85 -44.58 -15.93
N CYS A 15 11.82 -44.85 -17.24
CA CYS A 15 10.56 -45.19 -17.92
C CYS A 15 9.92 -46.46 -17.34
N LYS A 16 8.60 -46.60 -17.48
CA LYS A 16 7.82 -47.71 -16.90
C LYS A 16 8.40 -49.08 -17.29
N ARG A 17 8.86 -49.22 -18.54
CA ARG A 17 9.47 -50.45 -19.07
C ARG A 17 10.80 -50.78 -18.41
N CYS A 18 11.72 -49.82 -18.34
CA CYS A 18 13.03 -50.04 -17.70
C CYS A 18 12.89 -50.25 -16.19
N HIS A 19 11.93 -49.58 -15.56
CA HIS A 19 11.59 -49.80 -14.14
C HIS A 19 11.09 -51.23 -13.92
N ARG A 20 10.11 -51.71 -14.70
CA ARG A 20 9.58 -53.08 -14.59
C ARG A 20 10.65 -54.15 -14.82
N ARG A 21 11.58 -53.90 -15.73
CA ARG A 21 12.70 -54.81 -16.05
C ARG A 21 13.92 -54.64 -15.14
N LYS A 22 13.87 -53.73 -14.15
CA LYS A 22 14.98 -53.39 -13.25
C LYS A 22 16.31 -53.14 -13.99
N GLN A 23 16.23 -52.48 -15.15
CA GLN A 23 17.38 -52.20 -16.02
C GLN A 23 17.62 -50.68 -16.14
N ARG A 24 18.84 -50.30 -16.53
CA ARG A 24 19.24 -48.89 -16.61
C ARG A 24 18.47 -48.16 -17.71
N CYS A 25 17.94 -46.97 -17.40
CA CYS A 25 17.20 -46.13 -18.34
C CYS A 25 18.03 -44.89 -18.70
N VAL A 26 18.53 -44.80 -19.94
CA VAL A 26 19.40 -43.70 -20.41
C VAL A 26 18.88 -43.16 -21.74
N GLY A 27 18.73 -41.83 -21.88
CA GLY A 27 18.26 -41.16 -23.10
C GLY A 27 16.89 -40.50 -22.98
N PHE A 28 16.66 -39.41 -23.73
CA PHE A 28 15.41 -38.65 -23.84
C PHE A 28 15.29 -38.10 -25.26
N PRO A 29 14.08 -38.09 -25.87
CA PRO A 29 12.77 -38.50 -25.32
C PRO A 29 12.59 -40.02 -25.18
N THR A 30 13.27 -40.83 -25.98
CA THR A 30 13.26 -42.29 -25.91
C THR A 30 14.54 -42.78 -25.23
N CYS A 31 14.49 -43.82 -24.38
CA CYS A 31 15.71 -44.41 -23.83
C CYS A 31 16.29 -45.46 -24.78
N SER A 32 17.62 -45.63 -24.77
CA SER A 32 18.34 -46.53 -25.68
C SER A 32 17.83 -47.97 -25.61
N SER A 33 17.47 -48.46 -24.42
CA SER A 33 16.90 -49.81 -24.26
C SER A 33 15.47 -49.96 -24.80
N CYS A 34 14.68 -48.89 -24.88
CA CYS A 34 13.36 -48.91 -25.51
C CYS A 34 13.46 -48.75 -27.03
N GLU A 35 14.41 -47.94 -27.49
CA GLU A 35 14.71 -47.72 -28.91
C GLU A 35 15.20 -49.01 -29.58
N VAL A 36 16.22 -49.68 -29.02
CA VAL A 36 16.71 -50.97 -29.53
C VAL A 36 15.63 -52.04 -29.52
N ALA A 37 14.69 -51.96 -28.58
CA ALA A 37 13.60 -52.90 -28.49
C ALA A 37 12.38 -52.55 -29.35
N GLY A 38 12.40 -51.44 -30.09
CA GLY A 38 11.30 -50.98 -30.95
C GLY A 38 9.99 -50.73 -30.19
N GLN A 39 10.05 -50.28 -28.94
CA GLN A 39 8.90 -50.30 -28.04
C GLN A 39 8.67 -48.94 -27.35
N PRO A 40 7.41 -48.59 -27.03
CA PRO A 40 7.06 -47.26 -26.54
C PRO A 40 7.68 -46.96 -25.17
N CYS A 41 8.35 -45.81 -25.06
CA CYS A 41 9.09 -45.38 -23.87
C CYS A 41 8.27 -44.38 -23.03
N THR A 42 7.29 -44.87 -22.26
CA THR A 42 6.44 -44.03 -21.41
C THR A 42 7.06 -43.74 -20.03
N ARG A 43 7.17 -42.46 -19.67
CA ARG A 43 7.53 -41.99 -18.31
C ARG A 43 6.28 -41.42 -17.65
N ALA A 44 6.11 -41.64 -16.36
CA ALA A 44 5.00 -41.04 -15.63
C ALA A 44 5.30 -39.56 -15.37
N GLU A 45 4.39 -38.67 -15.76
CA GLU A 45 4.38 -37.27 -15.36
C GLU A 45 3.85 -37.17 -13.93
N THR A 46 4.67 -37.53 -12.94
CA THR A 46 4.40 -37.10 -11.57
C THR A 46 5.05 -35.74 -11.40
N ALA A 47 4.22 -34.71 -11.26
CA ALA A 47 4.65 -33.38 -10.85
C ALA A 47 5.54 -33.50 -9.59
N PRO A 48 6.69 -32.79 -9.52
CA PRO A 48 7.51 -32.81 -8.33
C PRO A 48 6.71 -32.30 -7.12
N SER A 49 6.85 -32.96 -5.98
CA SER A 49 6.29 -32.43 -4.73
C SER A 49 6.91 -31.06 -4.43
N TRP A 50 6.08 -30.15 -3.93
CA TRP A 50 6.37 -28.74 -3.67
C TRP A 50 7.70 -28.50 -2.90
N HIS A 51 8.10 -29.41 -2.03
CA HIS A 51 9.31 -29.28 -1.21
C HIS A 51 10.64 -29.44 -1.97
N HIS A 52 10.67 -30.04 -3.16
CA HIS A 52 11.93 -30.28 -3.90
C HIS A 52 12.25 -29.21 -4.96
N ALA A 53 11.27 -28.37 -5.32
CA ALA A 53 11.40 -27.39 -6.41
C ALA A 53 12.17 -26.11 -6.00
N MET A 54 12.11 -25.73 -4.73
CA MET A 54 12.65 -24.44 -4.26
C MET A 54 14.18 -24.36 -4.19
N SER A 55 14.89 -25.47 -3.95
CA SER A 55 16.36 -25.40 -3.79
C SER A 55 17.13 -25.69 -5.08
N LYS A 56 16.70 -26.69 -5.86
CA LYS A 56 17.52 -27.21 -6.96
C LYS A 56 17.36 -26.42 -8.27
N GLY A 57 16.16 -25.92 -8.57
CA GLY A 57 15.90 -25.16 -9.80
C GLY A 57 16.58 -23.79 -9.80
N ALA A 58 16.59 -23.11 -8.65
CA ALA A 58 17.28 -21.84 -8.47
C ALA A 58 18.80 -21.97 -8.58
N LEU A 59 19.37 -23.05 -8.00
CA LEU A 59 20.81 -23.33 -8.10
C LEU A 59 21.22 -23.70 -9.53
N VAL A 60 20.42 -24.46 -10.26
CA VAL A 60 20.71 -24.80 -11.66
C VAL A 60 20.69 -23.55 -12.54
N ARG A 61 19.68 -22.67 -12.40
CA ARG A 61 19.66 -21.38 -13.13
C ARG A 61 20.85 -20.48 -12.76
N ARG A 62 21.25 -20.48 -11.49
CA ARG A 62 22.42 -19.69 -11.06
C ARG A 62 23.72 -20.23 -11.65
N ILE A 63 23.87 -21.56 -11.74
CA ILE A 63 25.03 -22.19 -12.38
C ILE A 63 25.03 -21.89 -13.88
N GLU A 64 23.91 -22.05 -14.58
CA GLU A 64 23.79 -21.73 -16.02
C GLU A 64 24.15 -20.26 -16.30
N MET A 65 23.71 -19.34 -15.44
CA MET A 65 24.03 -17.92 -15.57
C MET A 65 25.52 -17.63 -15.31
N LEU A 66 26.13 -18.30 -14.33
CA LEU A 66 27.56 -18.14 -14.02
C LEU A 66 28.45 -18.77 -15.10
N GLU A 67 28.03 -19.89 -15.69
CA GLU A 67 28.70 -20.54 -16.81
C GLU A 67 28.64 -19.69 -18.08
N ALA A 68 27.51 -19.02 -18.34
CA ALA A 68 27.39 -18.05 -19.43
C ALA A 68 28.32 -16.83 -19.22
N GLN A 69 28.40 -16.32 -18.00
CA GLN A 69 29.30 -15.21 -17.64
C GLN A 69 30.79 -15.58 -17.71
N LEU A 70 31.13 -16.84 -17.45
CA LEU A 70 32.49 -17.35 -17.60
C LEU A 70 32.83 -17.63 -19.07
N ALA A 71 31.86 -18.03 -19.89
CA ALA A 71 32.05 -18.25 -21.32
C ALA A 71 32.29 -16.94 -22.10
N GLU A 72 31.77 -15.82 -21.61
CA GLU A 72 32.00 -14.48 -22.17
C GLU A 72 33.36 -13.88 -21.79
N ARG A 73 34.07 -14.43 -20.80
CA ARG A 73 35.44 -14.01 -20.45
C ARG A 73 36.47 -14.83 -21.22
N GLN A 74 37.12 -14.21 -22.20
CA GLN A 74 38.29 -14.81 -22.86
C GLN A 74 39.46 -14.99 -21.85
N PRO A 75 40.24 -16.09 -21.94
CA PRO A 75 41.40 -16.31 -21.10
C PRO A 75 42.56 -15.46 -21.60
N GLY A 76 42.73 -14.27 -21.04
CA GLY A 76 43.84 -13.39 -21.37
C GLY A 76 43.71 -12.00 -20.78
N ASP A 77 43.69 -11.89 -19.46
CA ASP A 77 44.31 -10.76 -18.75
C ASP A 77 44.27 -11.01 -17.24
N GLU A 78 45.27 -11.74 -16.75
CA GLU A 78 45.72 -11.56 -15.36
C GLU A 78 46.70 -10.40 -15.34
N ARG A 79 46.29 -9.26 -14.76
CA ARG A 79 47.15 -8.50 -13.86
C ARG A 79 46.35 -7.53 -12.99
N LEU A 80 46.53 -7.73 -11.68
CA LEU A 80 46.05 -6.90 -10.58
C LEU A 80 46.60 -5.47 -10.65
N THR A 81 45.72 -4.47 -10.50
CA THR A 81 45.97 -3.28 -9.67
C THR A 81 44.62 -2.70 -9.18
N PRO A 82 44.52 -2.24 -7.91
CA PRO A 82 43.36 -1.52 -7.42
C PRO A 82 43.57 -0.02 -7.65
N ALA A 83 42.75 0.61 -8.49
CA ALA A 83 42.74 2.07 -8.59
C ALA A 83 41.34 2.59 -8.92
N SER A 84 40.90 3.53 -8.08
CA SER A 84 39.74 4.40 -8.23
C SER A 84 39.52 4.90 -9.66
N GLY A 85 38.27 4.88 -10.13
CA GLY A 85 37.90 5.46 -11.41
C GLY A 85 36.39 5.43 -11.61
N THR A 86 35.78 6.60 -11.49
CA THR A 86 34.41 6.98 -11.87
C THR A 86 33.93 6.31 -13.16
N VAL A 87 32.85 5.51 -13.07
CA VAL A 87 32.14 4.99 -14.24
C VAL A 87 31.07 6.00 -14.65
N HIS A 88 31.37 6.78 -15.69
CA HIS A 88 30.35 7.45 -16.49
C HIS A 88 29.57 6.36 -17.26
N HIS A 89 28.29 6.18 -16.92
CA HIS A 89 27.39 5.39 -17.73
C HIS A 89 26.99 6.20 -18.98
N ALA A 90 27.49 5.78 -20.13
CA ALA A 90 26.99 6.19 -21.43
C ALA A 90 25.59 5.63 -21.64
N SER A 91 24.63 6.52 -21.89
CA SER A 91 23.24 6.22 -22.22
C SER A 91 23.11 5.87 -23.70
N SER A 92 22.68 4.64 -24.00
CA SER A 92 22.08 4.30 -25.29
C SER A 92 20.55 4.23 -25.12
N PRO A 93 19.76 4.93 -25.95
CA PRO A 93 18.32 4.98 -25.83
C PRO A 93 17.68 3.80 -26.58
N LYS A 94 17.08 2.84 -25.86
CA LYS A 94 16.09 1.90 -26.40
C LYS A 94 15.28 1.22 -25.29
N GLU A 95 13.97 1.41 -25.40
CA GLU A 95 12.86 0.62 -24.84
C GLU A 95 12.52 0.75 -23.34
N ASN A 96 11.58 1.69 -23.11
CA ASN A 96 10.83 1.94 -21.88
C ASN A 96 9.89 0.77 -21.55
N ILE A 97 10.32 -0.12 -20.66
CA ILE A 97 9.42 -1.07 -20.00
C ILE A 97 9.32 -0.68 -18.54
N ILE A 98 8.09 -0.43 -18.06
CA ILE A 98 7.78 -0.41 -16.63
C ILE A 98 8.06 -1.81 -16.10
N SER A 99 9.29 -2.06 -15.71
CA SER A 99 9.57 -3.23 -14.90
C SER A 99 8.97 -2.92 -13.52
N LEU A 100 8.01 -3.74 -13.08
CA LEU A 100 7.51 -3.86 -11.70
C LEU A 100 8.64 -4.33 -10.77
N THR A 101 9.80 -3.69 -10.86
CA THR A 101 11.00 -3.99 -10.09
C THR A 101 10.80 -3.40 -8.72
N ALA A 102 11.01 -4.21 -7.69
CA ALA A 102 11.20 -3.68 -6.36
C ALA A 102 12.39 -2.71 -6.38
N ILE A 103 12.19 -1.52 -5.84
CA ILE A 103 13.22 -0.49 -5.82
C ILE A 103 13.73 -0.40 -4.39
N MET A 104 15.04 -0.56 -4.24
CA MET A 104 15.75 -0.26 -3.01
C MET A 104 16.00 1.25 -3.00
N SER A 105 15.46 1.96 -2.02
CA SER A 105 15.67 3.41 -1.90
C SER A 105 16.93 3.69 -1.06
N SER A 106 18.06 3.97 -1.73
CA SER A 106 19.10 4.94 -1.32
C SER A 106 20.34 4.79 -2.21
N ASP A 107 20.91 5.92 -2.65
CA ASP A 107 22.22 6.02 -3.31
C ASP A 107 23.40 5.91 -2.31
N ASN A 108 23.12 5.70 -1.02
CA ASN A 108 24.12 5.67 0.05
C ASN A 108 24.24 4.25 0.67
N PRO A 109 25.38 3.55 0.55
CA PRO A 109 25.58 2.20 1.09
C PRO A 109 25.47 2.07 2.62
N GLN A 110 25.43 3.19 3.35
CA GLN A 110 25.41 3.22 4.83
C GLN A 110 24.03 3.42 5.46
N GLU A 111 22.99 3.78 4.69
CA GLU A 111 21.62 3.89 5.19
C GLU A 111 20.86 2.56 5.07
N ASN A 112 20.01 2.24 6.05
CA ASN A 112 19.19 1.03 6.06
C ASN A 112 18.30 0.94 4.82
N GLN A 113 18.69 0.08 3.88
CA GLN A 113 17.96 -0.21 2.66
C GLN A 113 16.57 -0.78 2.99
N SER A 114 15.52 -0.06 2.62
CA SER A 114 14.13 -0.51 2.80
C SER A 114 13.53 -0.97 1.48
N TYR A 115 12.93 -2.17 1.49
CA TYR A 115 12.25 -2.73 0.32
C TYR A 115 10.92 -2.03 0.07
N PHE A 116 10.73 -1.53 -1.15
CA PHE A 116 9.46 -1.03 -1.66
C PHE A 116 9.08 -1.79 -2.94
N GLY A 117 7.98 -2.52 -2.86
CA GLY A 117 7.46 -3.25 -4.02
C GLY A 117 6.52 -2.41 -4.89
N PRO A 118 5.97 -3.03 -5.95
CA PRO A 118 5.34 -2.27 -7.02
C PRO A 118 4.03 -1.55 -6.64
N SER A 119 3.30 -2.00 -5.62
CA SER A 119 2.07 -1.35 -5.14
C SER A 119 2.32 -0.11 -4.26
N SER A 120 3.58 0.15 -3.86
CA SER A 120 3.95 1.32 -3.03
C SER A 120 3.76 2.66 -3.76
N GLY A 121 3.73 2.64 -5.10
CA GLY A 121 3.68 3.84 -5.94
C GLY A 121 5.02 4.35 -6.43
N LEU A 122 6.13 3.77 -5.97
CA LEU A 122 7.49 4.22 -6.33
C LEU A 122 7.83 4.07 -7.81
N SER A 123 7.30 3.04 -8.48
CA SER A 123 7.42 2.88 -9.93
C SER A 123 6.74 4.01 -10.70
N MET A 124 5.59 4.48 -10.21
CA MET A 124 4.85 5.58 -10.84
C MET A 124 5.52 6.92 -10.62
N ALA A 125 6.03 7.18 -9.41
CA ALA A 125 6.79 8.40 -9.12
C ALA A 125 7.99 8.52 -10.08
N LYS A 126 8.80 7.46 -10.22
CA LYS A 126 9.92 7.42 -11.19
C LYS A 126 9.50 7.67 -12.64
N SER A 127 8.30 7.22 -13.02
CA SER A 127 7.78 7.46 -14.37
C SER A 127 7.43 8.93 -14.59
N LEU A 128 7.00 9.64 -13.55
CA LEU A 128 6.78 11.09 -13.59
C LEU A 128 8.09 11.88 -13.58
N ASP A 129 9.15 11.42 -12.89
CA ASP A 129 10.47 12.09 -12.90
C ASP A 129 10.95 12.36 -14.33
N TRP A 130 10.66 11.46 -15.27
CA TRP A 130 10.98 11.63 -16.68
C TRP A 130 10.20 12.79 -17.33
N PHE A 131 8.87 12.86 -17.14
CA PHE A 131 8.05 13.93 -17.72
C PHE A 131 8.40 15.30 -17.15
N ILE A 132 8.93 15.30 -15.93
CA ILE A 132 9.13 16.48 -15.13
C ILE A 132 10.61 16.90 -15.16
N HIS A 133 11.55 16.01 -15.50
CA HIS A 133 13.00 16.24 -15.38
C HIS A 133 13.41 16.71 -13.97
N ASP A 134 12.74 16.18 -12.93
CA ASP A 134 13.01 16.48 -11.52
C ASP A 134 13.22 15.18 -10.75
N THR A 135 14.41 15.01 -10.16
CA THR A 135 14.85 13.76 -9.49
C THR A 135 14.33 13.62 -8.05
N VAL A 136 13.55 14.59 -7.56
CA VAL A 136 13.11 14.66 -6.16
C VAL A 136 11.88 13.79 -5.86
N LEU A 137 11.08 13.42 -6.86
CA LEU A 137 9.77 12.76 -6.67
C LEU A 137 9.85 11.40 -5.97
N THR A 138 10.94 10.63 -6.19
CA THR A 138 11.13 9.33 -5.54
C THR A 138 11.29 9.43 -4.01
N ARG A 139 11.77 10.58 -3.52
CA ARG A 139 11.85 10.90 -2.08
C ARG A 139 10.54 11.47 -1.53
N SER A 140 9.59 11.76 -2.42
CA SER A 140 8.30 12.40 -2.13
C SER A 140 7.13 11.41 -1.97
N ILE A 141 7.38 10.13 -1.66
CA ILE A 141 6.31 9.20 -1.26
C ILE A 141 6.13 9.22 0.26
N PRO A 142 4.91 9.48 0.80
CA PRO A 142 4.61 9.51 2.24
C PRO A 142 5.09 8.29 3.01
N VAL A 143 4.97 7.12 2.40
CA VAL A 143 5.35 5.84 3.02
C VAL A 143 6.87 5.69 3.15
N SER A 144 7.66 6.30 2.25
CA SER A 144 9.12 6.19 2.25
C SER A 144 9.77 7.01 3.36
N ALA A 145 9.32 8.24 3.63
CA ALA A 145 10.01 9.08 4.62
C ALA A 145 9.61 8.82 6.06
N SER A 146 8.45 8.21 6.30
CA SER A 146 8.06 7.77 7.63
C SER A 146 8.89 6.56 8.11
N ILE A 147 9.63 5.91 7.20
CA ILE A 147 10.68 4.92 7.50
C ILE A 147 12.06 5.59 7.71
N MET A 148 12.29 6.75 7.08
CA MET A 148 13.57 7.49 7.11
C MET A 148 13.67 8.51 8.25
N ALA A 149 12.65 8.67 9.11
CA ALA A 149 12.78 9.45 10.32
C ALA A 149 13.45 8.58 11.40
N PRO A 150 14.71 8.83 11.80
CA PRO A 150 15.28 8.20 12.97
C PRO A 150 14.71 8.92 14.19
N THR A 151 13.50 8.54 14.61
CA THR A 151 13.06 8.81 15.98
C THR A 151 12.91 7.47 16.68
N VAL A 152 14.06 6.82 16.86
CA VAL A 152 14.31 6.21 18.16
C VAL A 152 14.48 7.40 19.10
N GLU A 153 13.36 7.97 19.56
CA GLU A 153 13.38 8.63 20.86
C GLU A 153 13.98 7.58 21.80
N PRO A 154 15.14 7.82 22.41
CA PRO A 154 15.62 6.96 23.48
C PRO A 154 14.45 6.78 24.43
N PHE A 155 14.21 5.55 24.88
CA PHE A 155 13.32 5.33 26.02
C PHE A 155 14.03 5.96 27.22
N ASP A 156 13.96 7.28 27.32
CA ASP A 156 14.67 8.05 28.31
C ASP A 156 14.02 7.65 29.62
N GLN A 157 14.82 7.07 30.52
CA GLN A 157 14.39 6.64 31.85
C GLN A 157 14.11 7.85 32.76
N THR A 158 13.68 8.97 32.18
CA THR A 158 13.19 10.15 32.87
C THR A 158 11.88 9.76 33.53
N VAL A 159 11.87 9.83 34.87
CA VAL A 159 10.74 9.63 35.80
C VAL A 159 9.43 9.29 35.07
N LEU A 160 9.10 7.99 34.94
CA LEU A 160 7.83 7.54 34.33
C LEU A 160 6.66 8.19 35.07
N HIS A 161 6.17 9.32 34.58
CA HIS A 161 4.92 9.90 35.05
C HIS A 161 3.81 8.96 34.60
N ARG A 162 3.41 8.05 35.50
CA ARG A 162 2.23 7.22 35.28
C ARG A 162 1.00 8.09 35.40
N ALA A 163 0.19 8.12 34.36
CA ALA A 163 -1.16 8.66 34.44
C ALA A 163 -1.99 7.85 35.46
N LYS A 164 -2.73 8.56 36.31
CA LYS A 164 -3.83 7.95 37.06
C LYS A 164 -5.01 7.71 36.12
N PRO A 165 -5.92 6.76 36.41
CA PRO A 165 -7.16 6.63 35.65
C PRO A 165 -7.93 7.97 35.66
N PRO A 166 -8.40 8.47 34.50
CA PRO A 166 -9.12 9.73 34.41
C PRO A 166 -10.43 9.69 35.21
N GLY A 167 -10.97 10.87 35.55
CA GLY A 167 -12.33 11.00 36.10
C GLY A 167 -13.40 10.54 35.11
N ASP A 168 -14.67 10.42 35.54
CA ASP A 168 -15.73 9.88 34.68
C ASP A 168 -15.96 10.76 33.43
N GLU A 169 -15.90 12.08 33.58
CA GLU A 169 -16.13 13.01 32.47
C GLU A 169 -15.01 12.93 31.41
N GLU A 170 -13.74 13.00 31.82
CA GLU A 170 -12.59 12.87 30.91
C GLU A 170 -12.54 11.45 30.32
N GLY A 171 -12.73 10.43 31.15
CA GLY A 171 -12.74 9.04 30.71
C GLY A 171 -13.82 8.78 29.66
N SER A 172 -15.05 9.25 29.88
CA SER A 172 -16.13 9.14 28.90
C SER A 172 -15.77 9.82 27.58
N ARG A 173 -15.21 11.03 27.62
CA ARG A 173 -14.73 11.73 26.42
C ARG A 173 -13.67 10.93 25.65
N LEU A 174 -12.72 10.31 26.35
CA LEU A 174 -11.68 9.48 25.75
C LEU A 174 -12.25 8.19 25.13
N LEU A 175 -13.16 7.53 25.83
CA LEU A 175 -13.84 6.32 25.36
C LEU A 175 -14.70 6.62 24.13
N ASP A 176 -15.48 7.70 24.13
CA ASP A 176 -16.31 8.11 23.00
C ASP A 176 -15.46 8.42 21.77
N ALA A 177 -14.32 9.08 21.95
CA ALA A 177 -13.36 9.31 20.86
C ALA A 177 -12.80 7.98 20.30
N TYR A 178 -12.49 7.01 21.15
CA TYR A 178 -12.07 5.68 20.71
C TYR A 178 -13.18 4.97 19.93
N PHE A 179 -14.40 4.89 20.48
CA PHE A 179 -15.49 4.14 19.86
C PHE A 179 -15.95 4.75 18.53
N SER A 180 -16.14 6.07 18.50
CA SER A 180 -16.64 6.77 17.31
C SER A 180 -15.63 6.85 16.16
N LYS A 181 -14.31 6.81 16.42
CA LYS A 181 -13.29 7.01 15.37
C LYS A 181 -12.39 5.80 15.10
N THR A 182 -12.21 4.91 16.07
CA THR A 182 -11.33 3.74 15.94
C THR A 182 -12.14 2.45 15.90
N HIS A 183 -13.01 2.23 16.88
CA HIS A 183 -13.76 0.99 17.03
C HIS A 183 -14.70 0.72 15.86
N ILE A 184 -15.43 1.74 15.39
CA ILE A 184 -16.32 1.62 14.22
C ILE A 184 -15.62 1.10 12.96
N ARG A 185 -14.31 1.32 12.84
CA ARG A 185 -13.50 0.85 11.70
C ARG A 185 -12.90 -0.53 11.96
N PHE A 186 -12.53 -0.81 13.21
CA PHE A 186 -11.87 -2.04 13.64
C PHE A 186 -12.47 -2.48 14.99
N PRO A 187 -13.62 -3.18 14.97
CA PRO A 187 -14.41 -3.50 16.16
C PRO A 187 -13.87 -4.77 16.84
N PHE A 188 -12.61 -4.75 17.25
CA PHE A 188 -11.91 -5.93 17.78
C PHE A 188 -11.99 -6.09 19.30
N LEU A 189 -12.57 -5.12 20.01
CA LEU A 189 -12.81 -5.17 21.45
C LEU A 189 -14.30 -5.34 21.74
N ASP A 190 -14.65 -5.70 22.96
CA ASP A 190 -16.04 -5.62 23.41
C ASP A 190 -16.29 -4.26 24.08
N ARG A 191 -17.23 -3.48 23.53
CA ARG A 191 -17.64 -2.18 24.06
C ARG A 191 -18.14 -2.28 25.50
N ALA A 192 -18.96 -3.29 25.82
CA ALA A 192 -19.50 -3.48 27.17
C ALA A 192 -18.40 -3.77 28.18
N GLN A 193 -17.46 -4.66 27.83
CA GLN A 193 -16.28 -4.93 28.65
C GLN A 193 -15.46 -3.66 28.94
N ILE A 194 -15.18 -2.84 27.94
CA ILE A 194 -14.39 -1.61 28.15
C ILE A 194 -15.11 -0.60 29.05
N LEU A 195 -16.42 -0.43 28.87
CA LEU A 195 -17.23 0.44 29.73
C LEU A 195 -17.24 -0.05 31.18
N LYS A 196 -17.35 -1.37 31.38
CA LYS A 196 -17.24 -2.00 32.70
C LYS A 196 -15.85 -1.76 33.33
N LEU A 197 -14.77 -1.96 32.57
CA LEU A 197 -13.40 -1.67 33.04
C LEU A 197 -13.22 -0.21 33.45
N HIS A 198 -13.85 0.73 32.73
CA HIS A 198 -13.85 2.14 33.12
C HIS A 198 -14.60 2.38 34.43
N ALA A 199 -15.77 1.77 34.63
CA ALA A 199 -16.53 1.89 35.87
C ALA A 199 -15.79 1.29 37.08
N GLU A 200 -15.05 0.20 36.87
CA GLU A 200 -14.33 -0.54 37.91
C GLU A 200 -12.88 -0.02 38.13
N ARG A 201 -12.45 1.02 37.42
CA ARG A 201 -11.05 1.47 37.33
C ARG A 201 -10.35 1.87 38.64
N TYR A 202 -11.10 2.13 39.71
CA TYR A 202 -10.55 2.48 41.03
C TYR A 202 -10.56 1.31 42.01
N GLN A 203 -11.13 0.17 41.63
CA GLN A 203 -11.10 -1.01 42.48
C GLN A 203 -9.67 -1.56 42.54
N SER A 204 -9.23 -2.00 43.73
CA SER A 204 -7.92 -2.62 43.88
C SER A 204 -7.91 -3.92 43.09
N LEU A 205 -7.24 -3.91 41.95
CA LEU A 205 -7.03 -5.13 41.16
C LEU A 205 -6.03 -6.02 41.91
N GLU A 206 -6.31 -7.32 41.97
CA GLU A 206 -5.32 -8.30 42.38
C GLU A 206 -4.11 -8.24 41.44
N ASP A 207 -2.90 -8.36 42.00
CA ASP A 207 -1.63 -8.48 41.25
C ASP A 207 -1.58 -9.82 40.49
N SER A 208 -2.47 -9.95 39.51
CA SER A 208 -2.63 -11.11 38.64
C SER A 208 -2.32 -10.73 37.20
N PRO A 209 -1.90 -11.70 36.34
CA PRO A 209 -1.71 -11.46 34.92
C PRO A 209 -2.97 -10.92 34.23
N GLU A 210 -4.14 -11.44 34.63
CA GLU A 210 -5.45 -11.03 34.11
C GLU A 210 -5.81 -9.58 34.52
N GLY A 211 -5.56 -9.21 35.78
CA GLY A 211 -5.73 -7.83 36.24
C GLY A 211 -4.81 -6.85 35.51
N SER A 212 -3.55 -7.22 35.32
CA SER A 212 -2.56 -6.44 34.56
C SER A 212 -3.02 -6.23 33.11
N TYR A 213 -3.53 -7.28 32.47
CA TYR A 213 -4.04 -7.21 31.10
C TYR A 213 -5.26 -6.27 30.96
N ARG A 214 -6.21 -6.35 31.89
CA ARG A 214 -7.37 -5.44 31.93
C ARG A 214 -6.94 -3.99 32.05
N GLN A 215 -5.95 -3.71 32.90
CA GLN A 215 -5.42 -2.37 33.08
C GLN A 215 -4.65 -1.87 31.85
N PHE A 216 -3.83 -2.73 31.24
CA PHE A 216 -3.19 -2.46 29.95
C PHE A 216 -4.23 -2.08 28.89
N LYS A 217 -5.28 -2.91 28.73
CA LYS A 217 -6.35 -2.71 27.76
C LYS A 217 -7.01 -1.35 27.93
N LEU A 218 -7.41 -1.02 29.16
CA LEU A 218 -8.08 0.24 29.48
C LEU A 218 -7.19 1.46 29.20
N PHE A 219 -5.94 1.45 29.67
CA PHE A 219 -5.02 2.57 29.44
C PHE A 219 -4.63 2.74 27.97
N MET A 220 -4.53 1.65 27.19
CA MET A 220 -4.34 1.74 25.75
C MET A 220 -5.55 2.37 25.05
N VAL A 221 -6.77 2.04 25.46
CA VAL A 221 -7.98 2.69 24.94
C VAL A 221 -7.96 4.19 25.25
N TYR A 222 -7.60 4.59 26.48
CA TYR A 222 -7.42 6.02 26.81
C TYR A 222 -6.34 6.69 25.97
N ALA A 223 -5.18 6.03 25.78
CA ALA A 223 -4.09 6.56 24.97
C ALA A 223 -4.55 6.82 23.52
N ILE A 224 -5.25 5.87 22.91
CA ILE A 224 -5.79 6.02 21.55
C ILE A 224 -6.87 7.10 21.51
N GLY A 225 -7.79 7.13 22.49
CA GLY A 225 -8.82 8.16 22.62
C GLY A 225 -8.22 9.57 22.74
N ALA A 226 -7.19 9.72 23.56
CA ALA A 226 -6.46 10.97 23.74
C ALA A 226 -5.76 11.40 22.43
N THR A 227 -5.13 10.46 21.71
CA THR A 227 -4.54 10.75 20.39
C THR A 227 -5.60 11.21 19.39
N VAL A 228 -6.78 10.58 19.38
CA VAL A 228 -7.90 11.01 18.53
C VAL A 228 -8.31 12.43 18.90
N LEU A 229 -8.57 12.73 20.17
CA LEU A 229 -8.95 14.08 20.59
C LEU A 229 -7.89 15.12 20.23
N GLN A 230 -6.61 14.85 20.49
CA GLN A 230 -5.50 15.75 20.16
C GLN A 230 -5.43 16.06 18.65
N MET A 231 -5.68 15.09 17.78
CA MET A 231 -5.70 15.29 16.32
C MET A 231 -6.89 16.10 15.82
N THR A 232 -7.92 16.29 16.66
CA THR A 232 -9.19 16.94 16.31
C THR A 232 -9.34 18.32 16.92
N GLN A 233 -8.60 18.62 17.98
CA GLN A 233 -8.56 19.94 18.57
C GLN A 233 -7.77 20.89 17.67
N ASN A 234 -8.40 22.00 17.28
CA ASN A 234 -7.68 23.12 16.68
C ASN A 234 -6.87 23.80 17.79
N HIS A 235 -5.57 24.04 17.57
CA HIS A 235 -4.67 24.71 18.52
C HIS A 235 -5.11 26.13 18.95
N ASN A 236 -6.24 26.64 18.45
CA ASN A 236 -6.72 27.99 18.66
C ASN A 236 -7.85 28.09 19.71
N THR A 237 -8.34 26.98 20.27
CA THR A 237 -9.35 27.04 21.34
C THR A 237 -8.68 27.03 22.71
N THR A 238 -8.47 28.22 23.27
CA THR A 238 -8.21 28.47 24.69
C THR A 238 -9.44 28.04 25.52
N THR A 239 -9.64 26.74 25.64
CA THR A 239 -10.68 26.18 26.51
C THR A 239 -10.10 25.98 27.89
N THR A 240 -10.78 26.56 28.88
CA THR A 240 -10.52 26.51 30.32
C THR A 240 -10.74 25.12 30.96
N SER A 241 -10.96 24.08 30.15
CA SER A 241 -11.02 22.70 30.63
C SER A 241 -9.59 22.16 30.82
N PRO A 242 -9.32 21.37 31.87
CA PRO A 242 -8.02 20.73 32.01
C PRO A 242 -7.73 19.90 30.75
N SER A 243 -6.61 20.22 30.10
CA SER A 243 -6.15 19.45 28.95
C SER A 243 -5.99 17.99 29.38
N PRO A 244 -6.52 17.02 28.62
CA PRO A 244 -6.35 15.61 28.95
C PRO A 244 -4.86 15.29 29.08
N SER A 245 -4.53 14.32 29.94
CA SER A 245 -3.14 13.86 30.04
C SER A 245 -2.61 13.51 28.65
N PRO A 246 -1.34 13.85 28.32
CA PRO A 246 -0.77 13.56 27.02
C PRO A 246 -0.95 12.06 26.66
N PRO A 247 -1.22 11.72 25.39
CA PRO A 247 -1.43 10.32 24.99
C PRO A 247 -0.24 9.41 25.34
N SER A 248 0.98 9.96 25.33
CA SER A 248 2.20 9.26 25.72
C SER A 248 2.19 8.84 27.20
N THR A 249 1.60 9.64 28.09
CA THR A 249 1.50 9.33 29.51
C THR A 249 0.62 8.10 29.76
N TYR A 250 -0.52 8.02 29.07
CA TYR A 250 -1.39 6.83 29.12
C TYR A 250 -0.71 5.59 28.53
N LEU A 251 0.03 5.74 27.43
CA LEU A 251 0.85 4.65 26.85
C LEU A 251 1.89 4.16 27.85
N THR A 252 2.65 5.06 28.47
CA THR A 252 3.68 4.75 29.46
C THR A 252 3.09 3.98 30.64
N THR A 253 1.90 4.39 31.12
CA THR A 253 1.17 3.62 32.14
C THR A 253 0.77 2.23 31.63
N ALA A 254 0.21 2.12 30.42
CA ALA A 254 -0.17 0.82 29.85
C ALA A 254 1.04 -0.12 29.76
N LEU A 255 2.18 0.35 29.24
CA LEU A 255 3.40 -0.44 29.10
C LEU A 255 3.98 -0.92 30.44
N SER A 256 3.67 -0.26 31.55
CA SER A 256 4.07 -0.76 32.88
C SER A 256 3.40 -2.08 33.27
N PHE A 257 2.30 -2.45 32.59
CA PHE A 257 1.60 -3.73 32.74
C PHE A 257 1.96 -4.75 31.63
N GLU A 258 2.87 -4.41 30.70
CA GLU A 258 3.22 -5.23 29.53
C GLU A 258 4.02 -6.50 29.87
N SER A 259 4.82 -6.50 30.94
CA SER A 259 5.67 -7.64 31.31
C SER A 259 4.88 -8.93 31.50
N SER A 260 3.64 -8.84 31.99
CA SER A 260 2.72 -9.97 32.15
C SER A 260 2.14 -10.51 30.83
N LEU A 261 2.30 -9.77 29.72
CA LEU A 261 1.75 -10.09 28.38
C LEU A 261 2.80 -10.68 27.43
N ARG A 262 4.09 -10.53 27.75
CA ARG A 262 5.22 -10.79 26.84
C ARG A 262 5.37 -12.27 26.46
N ASP A 263 4.84 -13.17 27.28
CA ASP A 263 4.96 -14.62 27.11
C ASP A 263 3.67 -15.31 26.61
N SER A 264 2.63 -14.55 26.28
CA SER A 264 1.31 -15.10 25.93
C SER A 264 1.00 -14.94 24.44
N PHE A 265 1.20 -15.99 23.63
CA PHE A 265 0.60 -16.13 22.29
C PHE A 265 -0.89 -16.47 22.39
N SER A 266 -1.64 -15.62 23.10
CA SER A 266 -3.05 -15.80 23.43
C SER A 266 -3.92 -14.74 22.73
N LEU A 267 -5.24 -14.88 22.83
CA LEU A 267 -6.18 -13.84 22.37
C LEU A 267 -5.93 -12.50 23.06
N ALA A 268 -5.60 -12.52 24.35
CA ALA A 268 -5.25 -11.33 25.11
C ALA A 268 -4.00 -10.64 24.55
N GLY A 269 -2.96 -11.42 24.24
CA GLY A 269 -1.75 -10.93 23.59
C GLY A 269 -2.01 -10.35 22.20
N LEU A 270 -2.87 -10.99 21.40
CA LEU A 270 -3.27 -10.50 20.08
C LEU A 270 -4.01 -9.16 20.16
N GLU A 271 -4.99 -9.03 21.06
CA GLU A 271 -5.68 -7.75 21.31
C GLU A 271 -4.72 -6.66 21.79
N ALA A 272 -3.75 -7.01 22.64
CA ALA A 272 -2.75 -6.08 23.14
C ALA A 272 -1.85 -5.55 22.02
N ILE A 273 -1.37 -6.43 21.14
CA ILE A 273 -0.59 -6.05 19.95
C ILE A 273 -1.45 -5.18 19.02
N MET A 274 -2.72 -5.52 18.82
CA MET A 274 -3.62 -4.71 18.00
C MET A 274 -3.82 -3.30 18.56
N LEU A 275 -3.98 -3.15 19.87
CA LEU A 275 -4.03 -1.83 20.53
C LEU A 275 -2.76 -1.02 20.28
N LEU A 276 -1.58 -1.63 20.41
CA LEU A 276 -0.29 -0.98 20.12
C LEU A 276 -0.17 -0.57 18.65
N VAL A 277 -0.60 -1.44 17.72
CA VAL A 277 -0.67 -1.13 16.29
C VAL A 277 -1.57 0.08 16.05
N MET A 278 -2.78 0.09 16.61
CA MET A 278 -3.72 1.20 16.43
C MET A 278 -3.18 2.53 16.97
N TYR A 279 -2.45 2.50 18.08
CA TYR A 279 -1.76 3.66 18.62
C TYR A 279 -0.63 4.14 17.68
N HIS A 280 0.27 3.26 17.26
CA HIS A 280 1.41 3.61 16.41
C HIS A 280 1.05 4.01 14.98
N LEU A 281 -0.09 3.53 14.44
CA LEU A 281 -0.62 3.98 13.15
C LEU A 281 -0.87 5.50 13.10
N ARG A 282 -1.15 6.11 14.26
CA ARG A 282 -1.41 7.55 14.37
C ARG A 282 -0.14 8.37 14.55
N LEU A 283 0.94 7.76 15.05
CA LEU A 283 2.24 8.41 15.27
C LEU A 283 3.20 8.32 14.08
N SER A 284 2.78 7.74 12.95
CA SER A 284 3.59 7.63 11.72
C SER A 284 4.90 6.83 11.90
N SER A 285 4.79 5.60 12.43
CA SER A 285 5.91 4.62 12.48
C SER A 285 5.60 3.34 11.68
N PRO A 286 5.60 3.39 10.33
CA PRO A 286 5.14 2.31 9.46
C PRO A 286 5.98 1.04 9.54
N SER A 287 7.31 1.17 9.68
CA SER A 287 8.19 0.00 9.81
C SER A 287 7.87 -0.80 11.07
N LYS A 288 7.75 -0.12 12.23
CA LYS A 288 7.41 -0.77 13.49
C LYS A 288 6.02 -1.42 13.41
N VAL A 289 5.04 -0.70 12.85
CA VAL A 289 3.67 -1.21 12.66
C VAL A 289 3.67 -2.48 11.79
N TRP A 290 4.42 -2.52 10.70
CA TRP A 290 4.46 -3.70 9.84
C TRP A 290 5.00 -4.94 10.56
N TYR A 291 6.08 -4.81 11.35
CA TYR A 291 6.60 -5.95 12.13
C TYR A 291 5.62 -6.42 13.21
N MET A 292 4.95 -5.49 13.92
CA MET A 292 3.93 -5.83 14.91
C MET A 292 2.72 -6.54 14.27
N LEU A 293 2.30 -6.11 13.08
CA LEU A 293 1.24 -6.79 12.31
C LEU A 293 1.66 -8.16 11.83
N GLY A 294 2.92 -8.34 11.41
CA GLY A 294 3.46 -9.65 11.10
C GLY A 294 3.38 -10.61 12.29
N LEU A 295 3.70 -10.13 13.50
CA LEU A 295 3.54 -10.90 14.73
C LEU A 295 2.06 -11.19 15.03
N ALA A 296 1.18 -10.17 14.96
CA ALA A 296 -0.26 -10.33 15.18
C ALA A 296 -0.90 -11.35 14.23
N MET A 297 -0.51 -11.33 12.95
CA MET A 297 -1.01 -12.30 11.97
C MET A 297 -0.50 -13.70 12.27
N ARG A 298 0.77 -13.87 12.66
CA ARG A 298 1.31 -15.18 13.07
C ARG A 298 0.58 -15.74 14.29
N ILE A 299 0.29 -14.91 15.29
CA ILE A 299 -0.52 -15.32 16.46
C ILE A 299 -1.94 -15.69 16.02
N SER A 300 -2.54 -14.92 15.10
CA SER A 300 -3.87 -15.24 14.55
C SER A 300 -3.89 -16.58 13.81
N ILE A 301 -2.81 -16.93 13.12
CA ILE A 301 -2.62 -18.22 12.44
C ILE A 301 -2.45 -19.34 13.47
N ASP A 302 -1.57 -19.15 14.45
CA ASP A 302 -1.28 -20.12 15.52
C ASP A 302 -2.53 -20.47 16.33
N LEU A 303 -3.35 -19.47 16.65
CA LEU A 303 -4.66 -19.64 17.30
C LEU A 303 -5.72 -20.25 16.39
N GLY A 304 -5.47 -20.37 15.08
CA GLY A 304 -6.40 -20.92 14.10
C GLY A 304 -7.54 -19.98 13.70
N LEU A 305 -7.48 -18.68 13.99
CA LEU A 305 -8.59 -17.74 13.76
C LEU A 305 -8.94 -17.53 12.27
N HIS A 306 -7.99 -17.81 11.39
CA HIS A 306 -8.18 -17.81 9.93
C HIS A 306 -9.00 -19.01 9.43
N ARG A 307 -9.27 -20.00 10.29
CA ARG A 307 -9.99 -21.23 9.96
C ARG A 307 -11.41 -21.25 10.50
N GLU A 308 -12.39 -21.58 9.66
CA GLU A 308 -13.79 -21.72 10.05
C GLU A 308 -13.98 -22.82 11.12
N LEU A 309 -13.15 -23.87 11.06
CA LEU A 309 -13.15 -24.96 12.03
C LEU A 309 -12.93 -24.48 13.48
N HIS A 310 -12.16 -23.40 13.68
CA HIS A 310 -11.91 -22.83 15.02
C HIS A 310 -13.22 -22.46 15.73
N TYR A 311 -14.22 -21.99 14.98
CA TYR A 311 -15.43 -21.40 15.54
C TYR A 311 -16.53 -22.41 15.86
N ARG A 312 -16.40 -23.68 15.47
CA ARG A 312 -17.50 -24.68 15.58
C ARG A 312 -17.87 -25.03 17.03
N ASN A 313 -16.90 -25.01 17.94
CA ASN A 313 -17.08 -25.41 19.34
C ASN A 313 -17.01 -24.22 20.30
N ILE A 314 -17.23 -23.01 19.79
CA ILE A 314 -17.19 -21.76 20.56
C ILE A 314 -18.61 -21.21 20.62
N GLY A 315 -19.00 -20.61 21.75
CA GLY A 315 -20.26 -19.87 21.87
C GLY A 315 -20.41 -18.86 20.74
N ARG A 316 -21.63 -18.64 20.25
CA ARG A 316 -21.84 -17.88 19.01
C ARG A 316 -21.35 -16.45 19.14
N ASP A 317 -21.57 -15.81 20.29
CA ASP A 317 -21.07 -14.47 20.51
C ASP A 317 -19.53 -14.41 20.55
N GLU A 318 -18.91 -15.29 21.35
CA GLU A 318 -17.46 -15.37 21.44
C GLU A 318 -16.83 -15.66 20.06
N ALA A 319 -17.48 -16.48 19.24
CA ALA A 319 -17.07 -16.72 17.86
C ALA A 319 -17.14 -15.43 17.03
N GLN A 320 -18.19 -14.62 17.15
CA GLN A 320 -18.27 -13.33 16.45
C GLN A 320 -17.20 -12.34 16.94
N ARG A 321 -16.92 -12.26 18.24
CA ARG A 321 -15.83 -11.42 18.79
C ARG A 321 -14.48 -11.81 18.21
N ARG A 322 -14.15 -13.11 18.19
CA ARG A 322 -12.90 -13.62 17.59
C ARG A 322 -12.81 -13.40 16.09
N ARG A 323 -13.92 -13.55 15.35
CA ARG A 323 -13.98 -13.19 13.93
C ARG A 323 -13.67 -11.71 13.72
N ARG A 324 -14.30 -10.83 14.50
CA ARG A 324 -14.05 -9.38 14.43
C ARG A 324 -12.59 -9.04 14.71
N LEU A 325 -11.96 -9.71 15.67
CA LEU A 325 -10.52 -9.57 15.94
C LEU A 325 -9.66 -10.00 14.74
N PHE A 326 -9.86 -11.22 14.22
CA PHE A 326 -9.13 -11.71 13.05
C PHE A 326 -9.27 -10.79 11.84
N TRP A 327 -10.50 -10.40 11.50
CA TRP A 327 -10.76 -9.56 10.35
C TRP A 327 -10.25 -8.12 10.53
N SER A 328 -10.15 -7.63 11.78
CA SER A 328 -9.49 -6.35 12.07
C SER A 328 -7.98 -6.44 11.85
N VAL A 329 -7.33 -7.51 12.32
CA VAL A 329 -5.91 -7.78 12.03
C VAL A 329 -5.68 -7.87 10.53
N TYR A 330 -6.52 -8.62 9.81
CA TYR A 330 -6.49 -8.76 8.36
C TYR A 330 -6.56 -7.40 7.66
N LEU A 331 -7.56 -6.57 7.96
CA LEU A 331 -7.72 -5.28 7.27
C LEU A 331 -6.51 -4.37 7.44
N VAL A 332 -6.04 -4.22 8.68
CA VAL A 332 -4.91 -3.34 8.98
C VAL A 332 -3.63 -3.86 8.31
N GLU A 333 -3.41 -5.18 8.30
CA GLU A 333 -2.30 -5.81 7.60
C GLU A 333 -2.35 -5.54 6.10
N ARG A 334 -3.51 -5.72 5.44
CA ARG A 334 -3.65 -5.45 3.99
C ARG A 334 -3.36 -3.99 3.66
N TYR A 335 -3.90 -3.04 4.43
CA TYR A 335 -3.67 -1.62 4.15
C TYR A 335 -2.21 -1.21 4.27
N ILE A 336 -1.52 -1.73 5.29
CA ILE A 336 -0.12 -1.44 5.57
C ILE A 336 0.79 -2.08 4.53
N SER A 337 0.64 -3.40 4.31
CA SER A 337 1.44 -4.16 3.34
C SER A 337 1.24 -3.61 1.93
N TRP A 338 0.00 -3.28 1.54
CA TRP A 338 -0.29 -2.64 0.24
C TRP A 338 0.49 -1.33 0.08
N SER A 339 0.37 -0.43 1.06
CA SER A 339 0.96 0.91 1.00
C SER A 339 2.49 0.86 0.98
N LEU A 340 3.08 -0.14 1.63
CA LEU A 340 4.53 -0.39 1.64
C LEU A 340 5.04 -1.17 0.43
N GLY A 341 4.16 -1.70 -0.42
CA GLY A 341 4.55 -2.60 -1.50
C GLY A 341 5.04 -3.97 -1.01
N ARG A 342 4.61 -4.41 0.16
CA ARG A 342 5.07 -5.66 0.78
C ARG A 342 4.09 -6.80 0.50
N PRO A 343 4.58 -8.05 0.37
CA PRO A 343 3.71 -9.22 0.34
C PRO A 343 2.86 -9.30 1.59
N PHE A 344 1.65 -9.83 1.45
CA PHE A 344 0.78 -10.08 2.58
C PHE A 344 1.22 -11.30 3.39
N ASN A 345 0.93 -11.27 4.69
CA ASN A 345 1.37 -12.33 5.62
C ASN A 345 0.63 -13.67 5.44
N ILE A 346 -0.59 -13.66 4.92
CA ILE A 346 -1.39 -14.86 4.65
C ILE A 346 -2.02 -14.77 3.25
N ALA A 347 -1.99 -15.86 2.50
CA ALA A 347 -2.62 -15.94 1.19
C ALA A 347 -4.15 -16.01 1.32
N GLU A 348 -4.91 -15.56 0.30
CA GLU A 348 -6.38 -15.62 0.35
C GLU A 348 -6.90 -17.06 0.42
N GLU A 349 -6.18 -17.99 -0.20
CA GLU A 349 -6.52 -19.41 -0.30
C GLU A 349 -6.43 -20.13 1.05
N GLU A 350 -5.68 -19.57 2.00
CA GLU A 350 -5.52 -20.13 3.35
C GLU A 350 -6.63 -19.69 4.31
N ILE A 351 -7.48 -18.73 3.92
CA ILE A 351 -8.53 -18.15 4.76
C ILE A 351 -9.90 -18.73 4.37
N ASP A 352 -10.44 -19.62 5.21
CA ASP A 352 -11.82 -20.11 5.09
C ASP A 352 -12.74 -19.57 6.20
N ALA A 353 -12.23 -18.80 7.17
CA ALA A 353 -13.06 -18.12 8.17
C ALA A 353 -14.11 -17.23 7.49
N GLY A 354 -15.38 -17.41 7.85
CA GLY A 354 -16.47 -16.52 7.45
C GLY A 354 -16.31 -15.08 7.95
N ILE A 355 -16.83 -14.12 7.18
CA ILE A 355 -16.94 -12.70 7.55
C ILE A 355 -17.89 -12.57 8.76
N PRO A 356 -17.67 -11.62 9.70
CA PRO A 356 -18.54 -11.45 10.85
C PRO A 356 -19.97 -11.12 10.43
N ALA A 357 -20.93 -11.58 11.22
CA ALA A 357 -22.33 -11.22 11.04
C ALA A 357 -22.55 -9.73 11.34
N ASP A 358 -23.56 -9.13 10.71
CA ASP A 358 -23.91 -7.71 10.89
C ASP A 358 -24.67 -7.49 12.20
N LEU A 359 -23.96 -7.68 13.33
CA LEU A 359 -24.48 -7.59 14.68
C LEU A 359 -23.78 -6.47 15.44
N GLY A 360 -24.53 -5.49 15.94
CA GLY A 360 -23.97 -4.43 16.78
C GLY A 360 -23.45 -4.93 18.12
N ASP A 361 -22.69 -4.08 18.82
CA ASP A 361 -22.05 -4.43 20.10
C ASP A 361 -23.05 -4.72 21.24
N HIS A 362 -24.31 -4.29 21.09
CA HIS A 362 -25.34 -4.33 22.13
C HIS A 362 -26.08 -5.67 22.29
N LEU A 363 -25.87 -6.63 21.39
CA LEU A 363 -26.65 -7.88 21.34
C LEU A 363 -25.86 -9.12 21.79
N ALA A 364 -24.66 -8.93 22.33
CA ALA A 364 -23.62 -9.95 22.43
C ALA A 364 -23.79 -10.99 23.55
N ASP A 365 -24.45 -10.71 24.67
CA ASP A 365 -24.43 -11.66 25.80
C ASP A 365 -25.46 -12.81 25.73
N ASP A 366 -26.25 -12.91 24.64
CA ASP A 366 -27.24 -13.99 24.46
C ASP A 366 -27.04 -14.76 23.14
N ASP A 367 -26.49 -15.97 23.25
CA ASP A 367 -26.23 -16.89 22.13
C ASP A 367 -27.50 -17.26 21.33
N VAL A 368 -28.70 -17.17 21.92
CA VAL A 368 -29.98 -17.40 21.22
C VAL A 368 -30.32 -16.21 20.34
N VAL A 369 -30.14 -14.99 20.86
CA VAL A 369 -30.34 -13.75 20.09
C VAL A 369 -29.37 -13.69 18.93
N VAL A 370 -28.08 -13.96 19.17
CA VAL A 370 -27.05 -14.02 18.14
C VAL A 370 -27.41 -15.06 17.06
N ALA A 371 -27.91 -16.23 17.45
CA ALA A 371 -28.34 -17.25 16.48
C ALA A 371 -29.48 -16.79 15.58
N ASN A 372 -30.50 -16.18 16.17
CA ASN A 372 -31.67 -15.69 15.47
C ASN A 372 -31.29 -14.58 14.49
N SER A 373 -30.40 -13.68 14.88
CA SER A 373 -29.91 -12.61 14.01
C SER A 373 -28.97 -13.11 12.89
N ILE A 374 -28.25 -14.22 13.10
CA ILE A 374 -27.48 -14.87 12.02
C ILE A 374 -28.42 -15.55 11.01
N GLN A 375 -29.48 -16.20 11.48
CA GLN A 375 -30.45 -16.90 10.62
C GLN A 375 -31.39 -15.95 9.88
N SER A 376 -31.77 -14.86 10.52
CA SER A 376 -32.60 -13.78 9.99
C SER A 376 -31.79 -12.49 9.95
N PRO A 377 -30.94 -12.30 8.93
CA PRO A 377 -30.12 -11.11 8.83
C PRO A 377 -31.00 -9.86 8.83
N PRO A 378 -30.54 -8.77 9.47
CA PRO A 378 -31.32 -7.53 9.51
C PRO A 378 -31.65 -7.02 8.11
N ASP A 379 -32.81 -6.38 7.96
CA ASP A 379 -33.22 -5.76 6.71
C ASP A 379 -32.07 -4.90 6.14
N PRO A 380 -31.62 -5.13 4.89
CA PRO A 380 -30.64 -4.27 4.23
C PRO A 380 -31.00 -2.78 4.27
N HIS A 381 -32.27 -2.42 4.46
CA HIS A 381 -32.76 -1.05 4.57
C HIS A 381 -32.92 -0.53 6.01
N SER A 382 -32.72 -1.36 7.05
CA SER A 382 -32.80 -0.89 8.43
C SER A 382 -31.65 0.03 8.80
N GLN A 383 -31.96 1.13 9.47
CA GLN A 383 -30.97 1.97 10.15
C GLN A 383 -30.65 1.31 11.50
N GLY A 384 -29.37 0.98 11.76
CA GLY A 384 -28.99 0.52 13.10
C GLY A 384 -27.78 -0.41 13.23
N ASN A 385 -27.25 -0.97 12.13
CA ASN A 385 -26.16 -1.94 12.28
C ASN A 385 -24.78 -1.30 12.11
N CYS A 386 -23.99 -1.34 13.18
CA CYS A 386 -22.68 -0.68 13.28
C CYS A 386 -21.55 -1.36 12.48
N LEU A 387 -21.77 -2.58 11.93
CA LEU A 387 -20.69 -3.36 11.30
C LEU A 387 -20.71 -3.37 9.78
N ARG A 388 -21.75 -2.85 9.12
CA ARG A 388 -21.86 -2.88 7.65
C ARG A 388 -20.66 -2.28 6.95
N ARG A 389 -20.13 -1.16 7.45
CA ARG A 389 -18.89 -0.56 6.93
C ARG A 389 -17.70 -1.50 7.07
N PHE A 390 -17.50 -2.11 8.23
CA PHE A 390 -16.41 -3.05 8.47
C PHE A 390 -16.52 -4.27 7.54
N ILE A 391 -17.72 -4.84 7.41
CA ILE A 391 -18.03 -5.94 6.49
C ILE A 391 -17.74 -5.56 5.03
N ALA A 392 -18.18 -4.38 4.59
CA ALA A 392 -17.91 -3.87 3.25
C ALA A 392 -16.40 -3.69 3.00
N CYS A 393 -15.67 -3.16 3.98
CA CYS A 393 -14.21 -3.00 3.91
C CYS A 393 -13.49 -4.35 3.81
N ILE A 394 -13.95 -5.38 4.53
CA ILE A 394 -13.42 -6.75 4.42
C ILE A 394 -13.60 -7.24 2.99
N ARG A 395 -14.83 -7.22 2.47
CA ARG A 395 -15.15 -7.70 1.12
C ARG A 395 -14.32 -6.99 0.06
N LEU A 396 -14.21 -5.67 0.13
CA LEU A 396 -13.41 -4.89 -0.81
C LEU A 396 -11.90 -5.19 -0.68
N SER A 397 -11.40 -5.36 0.54
CA SER A 397 -9.98 -5.67 0.77
C SER A 397 -9.60 -7.06 0.27
N ARG A 398 -10.52 -8.03 0.28
CA ARG A 398 -10.32 -9.34 -0.36
C ARG A 398 -10.18 -9.21 -1.88
N ILE A 399 -11.00 -8.38 -2.54
CA ILE A 399 -10.85 -8.10 -3.97
C ILE A 399 -9.49 -7.43 -4.22
N ALA A 400 -9.13 -6.42 -3.42
CA ALA A 400 -7.81 -5.78 -3.51
C ALA A 400 -6.66 -6.79 -3.30
N SER A 401 -6.81 -7.78 -2.43
CA SER A 401 -5.83 -8.84 -2.23
C SER A 401 -5.61 -9.68 -3.51
N VAL A 402 -6.69 -9.98 -4.25
CA VAL A 402 -6.61 -10.63 -5.56
C VAL A 402 -5.95 -9.71 -6.60
N VAL A 403 -6.29 -8.41 -6.61
CA VAL A 403 -5.61 -7.41 -7.47
C VAL A 403 -4.09 -7.42 -7.22
N HIS A 404 -3.67 -7.41 -5.97
CA HIS A 404 -2.24 -7.44 -5.61
C HIS A 404 -1.52 -8.66 -6.20
N THR A 405 -2.10 -9.85 -6.03
CA THR A 405 -1.47 -11.11 -6.46
C THR A 405 -1.51 -11.31 -7.99
N ARG A 406 -2.48 -10.71 -8.68
CA ARG A 406 -2.62 -10.84 -10.14
C ARG A 406 -1.91 -9.76 -10.94
N ILE A 407 -1.99 -8.49 -10.51
CA ILE A 407 -1.43 -7.33 -11.23
C ILE A 407 -0.05 -6.92 -10.70
N TYR A 408 0.14 -6.92 -9.38
CA TYR A 408 1.37 -6.40 -8.75
C TYR A 408 2.43 -7.48 -8.50
N ARG A 409 2.39 -8.55 -9.30
CA ARG A 409 3.34 -9.67 -9.27
C ARG A 409 4.64 -9.30 -9.98
N VAL A 410 5.74 -9.90 -9.54
CA VAL A 410 7.10 -9.59 -10.05
C VAL A 410 7.60 -10.59 -11.09
N ASP A 411 6.89 -11.69 -11.31
CA ASP A 411 7.32 -12.80 -12.16
C ASP A 411 6.76 -12.74 -13.60
N ARG A 412 5.97 -11.71 -13.92
CA ARG A 412 5.41 -11.48 -15.25
C ARG A 412 5.53 -10.01 -15.65
N ASP A 413 5.70 -9.78 -16.95
CA ASP A 413 5.69 -8.43 -17.50
C ASP A 413 4.28 -7.83 -17.50
N ILE A 414 4.18 -6.53 -17.26
CA ILE A 414 2.90 -5.81 -17.13
C ILE A 414 2.03 -5.93 -18.38
N SER A 415 2.62 -5.99 -19.59
CA SER A 415 1.87 -6.13 -20.83
C SER A 415 1.08 -7.44 -20.90
N THR A 416 1.61 -8.51 -20.31
CA THR A 416 0.96 -9.83 -20.26
C THR A 416 -0.22 -9.90 -19.30
N LEU A 417 -0.37 -8.89 -18.43
CA LEU A 417 -1.39 -8.83 -17.39
C LEU A 417 -2.63 -8.01 -17.81
N LEU A 418 -2.63 -7.39 -19.01
CA LEU A 418 -3.78 -6.66 -19.54
C LEU A 418 -5.11 -7.45 -19.49
N PRO A 419 -5.15 -8.77 -19.76
CA PRO A 419 -6.39 -9.55 -19.67
C PRO A 419 -6.97 -9.68 -18.26
N GLU A 420 -6.19 -9.40 -17.20
CA GLU A 420 -6.68 -9.45 -15.82
C GLU A 420 -7.51 -8.23 -15.43
N ILE A 421 -7.47 -7.14 -16.22
CA ILE A 421 -8.20 -5.90 -15.92
C ILE A 421 -9.70 -6.14 -15.89
N ASP A 422 -10.28 -6.70 -16.95
CA ASP A 422 -11.75 -6.81 -17.08
C ASP A 422 -12.39 -7.69 -16.00
N PRO A 423 -11.83 -8.88 -15.66
CA PRO A 423 -12.34 -9.67 -14.54
C PRO A 423 -12.31 -8.91 -13.21
N LEU A 424 -11.21 -8.22 -12.89
CA LEU A 424 -11.07 -7.49 -11.63
C LEU A 424 -11.98 -6.26 -11.57
N MET A 425 -12.17 -5.57 -12.70
CA MET A 425 -13.13 -4.48 -12.81
C MET A 425 -14.58 -4.98 -12.62
N ASN A 426 -14.91 -6.15 -13.18
CA ASN A 426 -16.21 -6.76 -12.97
C ASN A 426 -16.45 -7.15 -11.49
N ASP A 427 -15.43 -7.66 -10.80
CA ASP A 427 -15.52 -7.96 -9.35
C ASP A 427 -15.82 -6.69 -8.54
N LEU A 428 -15.17 -5.56 -8.86
CA LEU A 428 -15.43 -4.27 -8.21
C LEU A 428 -16.84 -3.74 -8.50
N GLN A 429 -17.32 -3.88 -9.75
CA GLN A 429 -18.69 -3.49 -10.11
C GLN A 429 -19.74 -4.38 -9.42
N GLN A 430 -19.46 -5.68 -9.31
CA GLN A 430 -20.33 -6.61 -8.59
C GLN A 430 -20.38 -6.28 -7.11
N PHE A 431 -19.23 -5.94 -6.50
CA PHE A 431 -19.18 -5.45 -5.12
C PHE A 431 -20.04 -4.19 -4.94
N GLU A 432 -19.93 -3.20 -5.82
CA GLU A 432 -20.73 -1.97 -5.74
C GLU A 432 -22.24 -2.25 -5.81
N LYS A 433 -22.65 -3.14 -6.72
CA LYS A 433 -24.07 -3.56 -6.87
C LYS A 433 -24.61 -4.31 -5.64
N GLN A 434 -23.74 -4.99 -4.90
CA GLN A 434 -24.09 -5.80 -3.73
C GLN A 434 -23.89 -5.05 -2.40
N LEU A 435 -23.59 -3.75 -2.45
CA LEU A 435 -23.39 -2.96 -1.25
C LEU A 435 -24.75 -2.75 -0.54
N PRO A 436 -24.87 -3.07 0.75
CA PRO A 436 -26.09 -2.80 1.50
C PRO A 436 -26.27 -1.28 1.70
N HIS A 437 -27.45 -0.86 2.15
CA HIS A 437 -27.63 0.53 2.55
C HIS A 437 -26.71 0.83 3.76
N LEU A 438 -25.87 1.85 3.60
CA LEU A 438 -24.94 2.35 4.60
C LEU A 438 -25.40 3.73 5.06
N ALA A 439 -25.01 4.12 6.28
CA ALA A 439 -25.12 5.52 6.68
C ALA A 439 -24.33 6.41 5.70
N PRO A 440 -24.74 7.66 5.44
CA PRO A 440 -24.11 8.50 4.42
C PRO A 440 -22.58 8.61 4.55
N ASP A 441 -22.07 8.80 5.76
CA ASP A 441 -20.62 8.90 6.01
C ASP A 441 -19.87 7.58 5.77
N ASP A 442 -20.53 6.45 6.05
CA ASP A 442 -19.98 5.12 5.82
C ASP A 442 -20.01 4.75 4.33
N ASP A 443 -21.07 5.13 3.62
CA ASP A 443 -21.19 4.98 2.17
C ASP A 443 -20.10 5.78 1.45
N ASP A 444 -19.93 7.06 1.80
CA ASP A 444 -18.89 7.92 1.25
C ASP A 444 -17.50 7.31 1.48
N PHE A 445 -17.25 6.76 2.68
CA PHE A 445 -15.98 6.10 2.99
C PHE A 445 -15.75 4.85 2.15
N VAL A 446 -16.74 3.95 2.05
CA VAL A 446 -16.60 2.72 1.26
C VAL A 446 -16.43 3.05 -0.22
N ARG A 447 -17.19 4.02 -0.76
CA ARG A 447 -17.06 4.48 -2.15
C ARG A 447 -15.71 5.13 -2.42
N MET A 448 -15.14 5.86 -1.46
CA MET A 448 -13.78 6.40 -1.60
C MET A 448 -12.77 5.27 -1.78
N HIS A 449 -12.85 4.22 -0.97
CA HIS A 449 -11.98 3.04 -1.08
C HIS A 449 -12.24 2.19 -2.34
N LEU A 450 -13.49 2.12 -2.80
CA LEU A 450 -13.84 1.49 -4.07
C LEU A 450 -13.18 2.21 -5.24
N ASN A 451 -13.24 3.54 -5.28
CA ASN A 451 -12.56 4.34 -6.29
C ASN A 451 -11.03 4.16 -6.23
N ASN A 452 -10.45 4.08 -5.04
CA ASN A 452 -9.03 3.71 -4.90
C ASN A 452 -8.75 2.31 -5.47
N SER A 453 -9.66 1.35 -5.30
CA SER A 453 -9.52 -0.01 -5.83
C SER A 453 -9.55 -0.02 -7.36
N VAL A 454 -10.44 0.76 -7.99
CA VAL A 454 -10.45 0.97 -9.45
C VAL A 454 -9.14 1.60 -9.92
N ARG A 455 -8.67 2.64 -9.21
CA ARG A 455 -7.41 3.30 -9.52
C ARG A 455 -6.25 2.30 -9.53
N VAL A 456 -6.10 1.47 -8.51
CA VAL A 456 -4.98 0.51 -8.44
C VAL A 456 -5.08 -0.64 -9.45
N VAL A 457 -6.27 -1.00 -9.92
CA VAL A 457 -6.39 -1.95 -11.04
C VAL A 457 -5.83 -1.36 -12.33
N LEU A 458 -6.11 -0.09 -12.60
CA LEU A 458 -5.78 0.55 -13.89
C LEU A 458 -4.42 1.24 -13.91
N GLN A 459 -3.99 1.79 -12.78
CA GLN A 459 -2.79 2.63 -12.67
C GLN A 459 -1.52 1.97 -13.26
N PRO A 460 -1.22 0.68 -13.01
CA PRO A 460 -0.01 0.04 -13.53
C PRO A 460 0.08 0.01 -15.07
N PHE A 461 -1.06 0.08 -15.75
CA PHE A 461 -1.17 -0.06 -17.19
C PHE A 461 -1.12 1.28 -17.94
N LEU A 462 -1.26 2.42 -17.24
CA LEU A 462 -1.43 3.73 -17.88
C LEU A 462 -0.33 4.11 -18.88
N ALA A 463 0.92 3.67 -18.65
CA ALA A 463 2.01 4.00 -19.59
C ALA A 463 2.02 3.14 -20.86
N ILE A 464 1.41 1.95 -20.82
CA ILE A 464 1.36 1.03 -21.97
C ILE A 464 0.03 1.09 -22.73
N LEU A 465 -1.01 1.65 -22.12
CA LEU A 465 -2.30 1.86 -22.78
C LEU A 465 -2.19 2.95 -23.85
N PRO A 466 -2.88 2.81 -25.00
CA PRO A 466 -3.00 3.88 -26.00
C PRO A 466 -3.57 5.17 -25.39
N SER A 467 -3.17 6.34 -25.88
CA SER A 467 -3.61 7.64 -25.34
C SER A 467 -5.12 7.90 -25.49
N ALA A 468 -5.79 7.23 -26.43
CA ALA A 468 -7.25 7.33 -26.62
C ALA A 468 -8.04 6.23 -25.86
N ASP A 469 -7.38 5.43 -25.02
CA ASP A 469 -8.03 4.32 -24.31
C ASP A 469 -8.95 4.82 -23.19
N SER A 470 -10.20 4.34 -23.16
CA SER A 470 -11.23 4.74 -22.19
C SER A 470 -10.85 4.38 -20.73
N ARG A 471 -9.92 3.44 -20.54
CA ARG A 471 -9.42 3.07 -19.20
C ARG A 471 -8.62 4.18 -18.55
N ILE A 472 -7.96 5.04 -19.33
CA ILE A 472 -7.26 6.22 -18.82
C ILE A 472 -8.29 7.20 -18.21
N GLN A 473 -9.37 7.48 -18.95
CA GLN A 473 -10.47 8.32 -18.46
C GLN A 473 -11.12 7.72 -17.20
N THR A 474 -11.32 6.40 -17.17
CA THR A 474 -11.89 5.70 -16.01
C THR A 474 -10.99 5.85 -14.78
N CYS A 475 -9.67 5.68 -14.95
CA CYS A 475 -8.69 5.82 -13.87
C CYS A 475 -8.62 7.27 -13.34
N LEU A 476 -8.64 8.26 -14.26
CA LEU A 476 -8.70 9.68 -13.93
C LEU A 476 -9.95 10.00 -13.11
N ALA A 477 -11.13 9.61 -13.59
CA ALA A 477 -12.39 9.87 -12.90
C ALA A 477 -12.49 9.17 -11.54
N ALA A 478 -11.98 7.94 -11.41
CA ALA A 478 -11.93 7.24 -10.13
C ALA A 478 -11.01 7.98 -9.14
N SER A 479 -9.83 8.42 -9.59
CA SER A 479 -8.89 9.19 -8.76
C SER A 479 -9.50 10.52 -8.29
N GLY A 480 -10.21 11.22 -9.18
CA GLY A 480 -10.88 12.47 -8.82
C GLY A 480 -12.03 12.29 -7.83
N ARG A 481 -12.93 11.32 -8.09
CA ARG A 481 -14.04 10.99 -7.18
C ARG A 481 -13.55 10.59 -5.79
N MET A 482 -12.44 9.85 -5.70
CA MET A 482 -11.81 9.52 -4.42
C MET A 482 -11.45 10.79 -3.63
N CYS A 483 -10.80 11.77 -4.27
CA CYS A 483 -10.43 13.03 -3.64
C CYS A 483 -11.64 13.87 -3.24
N GLN A 484 -12.70 13.90 -4.06
CA GLN A 484 -13.94 14.61 -3.73
C GLN A 484 -14.66 13.99 -2.53
N LEU A 485 -14.76 12.66 -2.47
CA LEU A 485 -15.38 11.97 -1.34
C LEU A 485 -14.59 12.20 -0.04
N PHE A 486 -13.26 12.20 -0.12
CA PHE A 486 -12.43 12.56 1.04
C PHE A 486 -12.69 14.00 1.48
N LYS A 487 -12.74 14.97 0.55
CA LYS A 487 -13.05 16.37 0.84
C LYS A 487 -14.43 16.52 1.49
N LYS A 488 -15.46 15.84 0.98
CA LYS A 488 -16.81 15.83 1.53
C LYS A 488 -16.82 15.25 2.95
N SER A 489 -16.24 14.07 3.15
CA SER A 489 -16.15 13.42 4.47
C SER A 489 -15.48 14.32 5.51
N ARG A 490 -14.48 15.11 5.09
CA ARG A 490 -13.81 16.10 5.94
C ARG A 490 -14.67 17.31 6.31
N GLN A 491 -15.47 17.81 5.37
CA GLN A 491 -16.35 18.93 5.62
C GLN A 491 -17.47 18.55 6.59
N THR A 492 -17.97 17.32 6.49
CA THR A 492 -18.96 16.77 7.42
C THR A 492 -18.34 16.43 8.78
N ASP A 493 -17.11 15.91 8.79
CA ASP A 493 -16.41 15.48 10.01
C ASP A 493 -14.97 16.01 10.07
N SER A 494 -14.83 17.26 10.49
CA SER A 494 -13.54 17.93 10.76
C SER A 494 -12.67 17.18 11.79
N SER A 495 -13.30 16.28 12.57
CA SER A 495 -12.68 15.45 13.60
C SER A 495 -12.24 14.06 13.11
N ALA A 496 -12.43 13.71 11.83
CA ALA A 496 -11.88 12.48 11.29
C ALA A 496 -10.33 12.56 11.28
N GLY A 497 -9.62 11.84 12.15
CA GLY A 497 -8.15 11.84 12.13
C GLY A 497 -7.58 11.44 10.75
N HIS A 498 -6.45 12.05 10.32
CA HIS A 498 -5.72 11.55 9.15
C HIS A 498 -4.80 10.38 9.54
N SER A 499 -4.64 9.41 8.65
CA SER A 499 -3.57 8.42 8.73
C SER A 499 -2.58 8.66 7.60
N PHE A 500 -1.32 8.27 7.79
CA PHE A 500 -0.32 8.32 6.73
C PHE A 500 -0.73 7.45 5.52
N LEU A 501 -1.50 6.38 5.73
CA LEU A 501 -2.06 5.53 4.67
C LEU A 501 -3.01 6.30 3.76
N LEU A 502 -3.84 7.15 4.37
CA LEU A 502 -4.78 7.99 3.63
C LEU A 502 -4.03 9.11 2.90
N ALA A 503 -3.00 9.69 3.54
CA ALA A 503 -2.08 10.64 2.90
C ALA A 503 -1.49 10.05 1.61
N ASN A 504 -0.95 8.83 1.74
CA ASN A 504 -0.35 8.11 0.63
C ASN A 504 -1.35 7.86 -0.49
N SER A 505 -2.56 7.42 -0.15
CA SER A 505 -3.58 7.11 -1.15
C SER A 505 -4.07 8.35 -1.90
N ILE A 506 -4.25 9.48 -1.21
CA ILE A 506 -4.64 10.76 -1.83
C ILE A 506 -3.51 11.33 -2.69
N PHE A 507 -2.28 11.34 -2.18
CA PHE A 507 -1.11 11.75 -2.96
C PHE A 507 -0.97 10.94 -4.25
N MET A 508 -1.10 9.61 -4.14
CA MET A 508 -1.06 8.70 -5.28
C MET A 508 -2.22 8.93 -6.26
N ALA A 509 -3.42 9.27 -5.78
CA ALA A 509 -4.52 9.70 -6.64
C ALA A 509 -4.17 10.99 -7.40
N GLY A 510 -3.59 12.00 -6.74
CA GLY A 510 -3.07 13.21 -7.37
C GLY A 510 -2.06 12.94 -8.48
N LEU A 511 -1.04 12.13 -8.19
CA LEU A 511 -0.05 11.71 -9.19
C LEU A 511 -0.69 10.94 -10.35
N THR A 512 -1.69 10.10 -10.07
CA THR A 512 -2.39 9.33 -11.12
C THR A 512 -3.16 10.26 -12.05
N MET A 513 -3.85 11.28 -11.52
CA MET A 513 -4.55 12.28 -12.34
C MET A 513 -3.56 13.06 -13.22
N CYS A 514 -2.43 13.48 -12.65
CA CYS A 514 -1.35 14.15 -13.39
C CYS A 514 -0.81 13.29 -14.53
N PHE A 515 -0.53 12.01 -14.26
CA PHE A 515 -0.08 11.06 -15.29
C PHE A 515 -1.10 10.89 -16.41
N CYS A 516 -2.39 10.77 -16.08
CA CYS A 516 -3.45 10.64 -17.08
C CYS A 516 -3.52 11.88 -18.00
N LEU A 517 -3.33 13.08 -17.46
CA LEU A 517 -3.34 14.32 -18.25
C LEU A 517 -2.09 14.48 -19.13
N PHE A 518 -0.92 14.05 -18.67
CA PHE A 518 0.27 13.99 -19.54
C PHE A 518 0.07 13.05 -20.73
N ARG A 519 -0.63 11.93 -20.53
CA ARG A 519 -0.92 10.96 -21.60
C ARG A 519 -2.03 11.42 -22.54
N SER A 520 -3.04 12.08 -21.99
CA SER A 520 -4.29 12.40 -22.68
C SER A 520 -4.77 13.79 -22.27
N PRO A 521 -4.11 14.88 -22.75
CA PRO A 521 -4.44 16.25 -22.37
C PRO A 521 -5.86 16.67 -22.79
N SER A 522 -6.44 15.99 -23.78
CA SER A 522 -7.84 16.17 -24.19
C SER A 522 -8.87 15.82 -23.10
N LEU A 523 -8.47 15.09 -22.06
CA LEU A 523 -9.33 14.79 -20.91
C LEU A 523 -9.50 15.98 -19.95
N TRP A 524 -8.76 17.07 -20.17
CA TRP A 524 -8.88 18.29 -19.38
C TRP A 524 -10.31 18.82 -19.38
N SER A 525 -10.81 19.17 -18.20
CA SER A 525 -12.13 19.78 -18.01
C SER A 525 -12.19 20.51 -16.67
N ILE A 526 -13.21 21.36 -16.50
CA ILE A 526 -13.49 22.04 -15.23
C ILE A 526 -13.69 21.04 -14.09
N THR A 527 -14.32 19.88 -14.37
CA THR A 527 -14.49 18.81 -13.38
C THR A 527 -13.14 18.26 -12.93
N VAL A 528 -12.24 17.97 -13.86
CA VAL A 528 -10.88 17.48 -13.53
C VAL A 528 -10.08 18.53 -12.76
N ALA A 529 -10.21 19.82 -13.11
CA ALA A 529 -9.60 20.90 -12.34
C ALA A 529 -10.11 20.95 -10.89
N ASN A 530 -11.42 20.74 -10.69
CA ASN A 530 -12.01 20.66 -9.36
C ASN A 530 -11.51 19.44 -8.56
N ASP A 531 -11.28 18.32 -9.23
CA ASP A 531 -10.75 17.09 -8.64
C ASP A 531 -9.30 17.25 -8.18
N ILE A 532 -8.46 17.86 -9.02
CA ILE A 532 -7.07 18.21 -8.67
C ILE A 532 -7.05 19.16 -7.48
N ARG A 533 -7.91 20.20 -7.48
CA ARG A 533 -8.01 21.13 -6.35
C ARG A 533 -8.45 20.42 -5.06
N ALA A 534 -9.37 19.46 -5.14
CA ALA A 534 -9.78 18.67 -3.98
C ALA A 534 -8.61 17.84 -3.43
N CYS A 535 -7.79 17.24 -4.29
CA CYS A 535 -6.57 16.54 -3.91
C CYS A 535 -5.54 17.45 -3.24
N SER A 536 -5.25 18.60 -3.85
CA SER A 536 -4.34 19.63 -3.33
C SER A 536 -4.78 20.12 -1.95
N SER A 537 -6.06 20.50 -1.81
CA SER A 537 -6.64 20.96 -0.54
C SER A 537 -6.55 19.90 0.57
N ALA A 538 -6.77 18.63 0.21
CA ALA A 538 -6.64 17.51 1.13
C ALA A 538 -5.20 17.36 1.64
N MET A 539 -4.20 17.45 0.75
CA MET A 539 -2.78 17.40 1.11
C MET A 539 -2.35 18.60 1.94
N PHE A 540 -2.83 19.81 1.61
CA PHE A 540 -2.56 21.02 2.40
C PHE A 540 -3.02 20.86 3.84
N PHE A 541 -4.29 20.50 4.04
CA PHE A 541 -4.86 20.28 5.36
C PHE A 541 -4.09 19.22 6.16
N MET A 542 -3.71 18.11 5.51
CA MET A 542 -2.95 17.05 6.17
C MET A 542 -1.54 17.50 6.57
N SER A 543 -0.92 18.39 5.78
CA SER A 543 0.39 18.97 6.09
C SER A 543 0.39 19.98 7.24
N GLU A 544 -0.73 20.68 7.47
CA GLU A 544 -0.86 21.59 8.62
C GLU A 544 -0.83 20.83 9.95
N ARG A 545 -1.40 19.63 9.97
CA ARG A 545 -1.46 18.77 11.17
C ARG A 545 -0.25 17.86 11.33
N ASN A 546 0.49 17.61 10.26
CA ASN A 546 1.73 16.84 10.28
C ASN A 546 2.74 17.45 9.32
N LEU A 547 3.70 18.21 9.87
CA LEU A 547 4.73 18.92 9.11
C LEU A 547 5.59 17.99 8.25
N SER A 548 5.71 16.70 8.57
CA SER A 548 6.42 15.74 7.70
C SER A 548 5.77 15.57 6.33
N LEU A 549 4.50 15.98 6.18
CA LEU A 549 3.75 15.91 4.93
C LEU A 549 3.88 17.14 4.04
N SER A 550 4.48 18.24 4.51
CA SER A 550 4.62 19.49 3.75
C SER A 550 5.35 19.29 2.42
N LYS A 551 6.48 18.59 2.46
CA LYS A 551 7.27 18.25 1.26
C LYS A 551 6.47 17.51 0.18
N TYR A 552 5.49 16.69 0.57
CA TYR A 552 4.66 15.92 -0.36
C TYR A 552 3.60 16.79 -1.01
N ARG A 553 2.99 17.67 -0.22
CA ARG A 553 2.12 18.71 -0.74
C ARG A 553 2.87 19.57 -1.75
N ASP A 554 4.05 20.09 -1.38
CA ASP A 554 4.82 21.00 -2.24
C ASP A 554 5.28 20.32 -3.53
N SER A 555 5.70 19.05 -3.43
CA SER A 555 6.00 18.23 -4.61
C SER A 555 4.78 18.06 -5.51
N LEU A 556 3.61 17.74 -4.93
CA LEU A 556 2.38 17.57 -5.69
C LEU A 556 1.96 18.86 -6.39
N GLU A 557 2.06 20.02 -5.73
CA GLU A 557 1.74 21.32 -6.33
C GLU A 557 2.66 21.63 -7.52
N THR A 558 3.95 21.32 -7.40
CA THR A 558 4.91 21.54 -8.50
C THR A 558 4.56 20.68 -9.71
N ILE A 559 4.16 19.43 -9.49
CA ILE A 559 3.70 18.53 -10.55
C ILE A 559 2.41 19.05 -11.19
N ILE A 560 1.44 19.46 -10.36
CA ILE A 560 0.18 20.01 -10.84
C ILE A 560 0.45 21.20 -11.75
N ASN A 561 1.28 22.16 -11.34
CA ASN A 561 1.60 23.34 -12.15
C ASN A 561 2.20 22.96 -13.51
N ARG A 562 3.14 22.01 -13.56
CA ARG A 562 3.72 21.53 -14.82
C ARG A 562 2.71 20.82 -15.73
N VAL A 563 1.79 20.05 -15.15
CA VAL A 563 0.69 19.44 -15.91
C VAL A 563 -0.22 20.51 -16.50
N MET A 564 -0.53 21.56 -15.74
CA MET A 564 -1.36 22.67 -16.20
C MET A 564 -0.71 23.40 -17.38
N GLU A 565 0.59 23.71 -17.29
CA GLU A 565 1.37 24.30 -18.40
C GLU A 565 1.37 23.39 -19.64
N PHE A 566 1.58 22.08 -19.45
CA PHE A 566 1.57 21.12 -20.54
C PHE A 566 0.20 21.02 -21.23
N VAL A 567 -0.88 20.98 -20.45
CA VAL A 567 -2.25 20.94 -20.99
C VAL A 567 -2.54 22.20 -21.80
N ASP A 568 -2.20 23.37 -21.27
CA ASP A 568 -2.42 24.67 -21.91
C ASP A 568 -1.75 24.74 -23.30
N GLN A 569 -0.46 24.39 -23.37
CA GLN A 569 0.30 24.33 -24.63
C GLN A 569 -0.33 23.38 -25.68
N ASN A 570 -0.87 22.24 -25.24
CA ASN A 570 -1.52 21.28 -26.15
C ASN A 570 -2.92 21.72 -26.57
N GLN A 571 -3.64 22.48 -25.73
CA GLN A 571 -4.93 23.05 -26.09
C GLN A 571 -4.75 24.17 -27.13
N GLU A 572 -3.75 25.04 -26.97
CA GLU A 572 -3.39 26.08 -27.94
C GLU A 572 -2.96 25.51 -29.30
N ALA A 573 -2.18 24.42 -29.31
CA ALA A 573 -1.78 23.73 -30.54
C ALA A 573 -2.96 23.10 -31.29
N THR A 574 -4.04 22.77 -30.59
CA THR A 574 -5.26 22.19 -31.18
C THR A 574 -6.18 23.28 -31.75
N THR A 575 -6.22 24.47 -31.16
CA THR A 575 -7.01 25.62 -31.64
C THR A 575 -6.35 26.40 -32.78
N THR A 576 -5.01 26.37 -32.90
CA THR A 576 -4.26 27.11 -33.94
C THR A 576 -4.08 26.35 -35.25
N ARG A 577 -4.51 25.09 -35.35
CA ARG A 577 -4.50 24.33 -36.61
C ARG A 577 -5.92 24.15 -37.15
N PRO A 578 -6.38 24.93 -38.15
CA PRO A 578 -7.42 24.44 -39.03
C PRO A 578 -6.85 23.23 -39.78
N SER A 579 -7.64 22.17 -39.85
CA SER A 579 -7.32 20.88 -40.46
C SER A 579 -6.62 21.01 -41.81
N PHE A 580 -5.33 20.68 -41.85
CA PHE A 580 -4.67 20.17 -43.05
C PHE A 580 -3.86 18.94 -42.63
N ASP A 581 -4.26 17.79 -43.17
CA ASP A 581 -3.61 16.50 -43.00
C ASP A 581 -2.12 16.60 -43.32
N PHE A 582 -1.27 16.47 -42.30
CA PHE A 582 0.16 16.30 -42.51
C PHE A 582 0.79 15.47 -41.39
N PHE A 583 0.45 14.18 -41.30
CA PHE A 583 1.34 13.15 -40.75
C PHE A 583 1.05 11.80 -41.41
N ALA A 584 1.32 11.74 -42.72
CA ALA A 584 1.57 10.52 -43.45
C ALA A 584 2.72 10.77 -44.44
N SER A 585 3.94 10.97 -43.96
CA SER A 585 5.20 10.73 -44.71
C SER A 585 6.45 11.13 -43.91
N VAL A 586 6.82 10.36 -42.89
CA VAL A 586 8.23 10.26 -42.46
C VAL A 586 8.57 8.79 -42.19
N VAL A 587 8.40 7.95 -43.22
CA VAL A 587 9.16 6.71 -43.43
C VAL A 587 9.34 6.57 -44.94
N GLN A 588 10.11 7.46 -45.56
CA GLN A 588 10.79 7.24 -46.84
C GLN A 588 11.58 8.49 -47.22
N ALA A 589 12.87 8.52 -46.88
CA ALA A 589 13.94 9.07 -47.71
C ALA A 589 15.26 9.00 -46.93
N GLY A 590 15.97 7.89 -47.08
CA GLY A 590 17.43 7.96 -47.05
C GLY A 590 17.87 8.60 -48.36
N GLY A 591 18.71 9.64 -48.29
CA GLY A 591 19.18 10.33 -49.50
C GLY A 591 20.06 11.52 -49.18
N SER A 592 21.37 11.29 -49.28
CA SER A 592 22.48 12.23 -49.27
C SER A 592 22.27 13.53 -50.07
N GLY A 593 22.78 14.66 -49.55
CA GLY A 593 23.04 15.87 -50.34
C GLY A 593 23.39 17.09 -49.50
N ILE A 594 24.67 17.48 -49.48
CA ILE A 594 25.16 18.79 -49.04
C ILE A 594 24.93 19.80 -50.19
N PRO A 595 24.55 21.06 -49.89
CA PRO A 595 25.41 22.17 -50.30
C PRO A 595 25.51 23.29 -49.25
N SER A 596 26.52 24.14 -49.44
CA SER A 596 27.10 25.14 -48.54
C SER A 596 26.92 26.60 -49.04
N ILE A 597 27.23 27.59 -48.17
CA ILE A 597 27.71 28.99 -48.45
C ILE A 597 26.58 30.00 -48.83
N ASP A 598 26.42 31.26 -48.35
CA ASP A 598 27.22 32.24 -47.58
C ASP A 598 26.37 33.43 -47.02
N SER A 599 26.94 34.15 -46.03
CA SER A 599 26.91 35.62 -45.73
C SER A 599 25.61 36.44 -45.46
N GLU A 600 25.36 36.79 -44.19
CA GLU A 600 25.33 38.14 -43.52
C GLU A 600 24.94 39.46 -44.29
N PRO A 601 24.69 40.66 -43.67
CA PRO A 601 24.05 41.10 -42.39
C PRO A 601 23.22 42.45 -42.47
N TRP A 602 22.70 42.96 -41.33
CA TRP A 602 22.11 44.32 -41.01
C TRP A 602 20.69 44.62 -41.55
N SER A 603 19.78 45.41 -40.95
CA SER A 603 19.74 46.34 -39.80
C SER A 603 18.28 46.83 -39.62
N ASP A 604 18.06 47.58 -38.53
CA ASP A 604 16.96 48.54 -38.22
C ASP A 604 15.79 48.00 -37.38
N LEU A 605 15.76 48.33 -36.07
CA LEU A 605 15.31 49.61 -35.44
C LEU A 605 13.79 49.78 -35.55
N GLY A 606 13.03 50.07 -34.50
CA GLY A 606 13.38 50.43 -33.13
C GLY A 606 12.11 50.88 -32.39
N ASP A 607 12.24 50.89 -31.06
CA ASP A 607 11.65 51.82 -30.10
C ASP A 607 10.18 52.21 -30.20
N TRP A 608 9.40 51.77 -29.20
CA TRP A 608 8.53 52.67 -28.42
C TRP A 608 8.60 52.28 -26.92
N PHE A 609 9.51 52.97 -26.21
CA PHE A 609 9.48 53.47 -24.81
C PHE A 609 8.59 52.77 -23.74
N GLY A 610 9.02 52.57 -22.49
CA GLY A 610 10.24 52.99 -21.79
C GLY A 610 9.98 53.27 -20.30
N LEU A 611 10.96 52.84 -19.47
CA LEU A 611 11.46 53.46 -18.22
C LEU A 611 10.54 53.45 -16.96
N GLN A 612 10.99 53.27 -15.72
CA GLN A 612 12.29 53.62 -15.13
C GLN A 612 12.51 52.95 -13.75
N ASN A 613 13.78 52.60 -13.47
CA ASN A 613 14.35 52.24 -12.17
C ASN A 613 14.17 53.32 -11.10
N THR A 614 14.13 52.92 -9.82
CA THR A 614 14.80 53.64 -8.72
C THR A 614 15.07 52.78 -7.47
N PHE A 615 16.36 52.66 -7.16
CA PHE A 615 17.03 52.57 -5.85
C PHE A 615 16.73 51.43 -4.86
N GLY A 616 17.72 50.54 -4.71
CA GLY A 616 18.10 50.04 -3.38
C GLY A 616 19.06 51.01 -2.68
N VAL A 617 19.27 50.83 -1.37
CA VAL A 617 20.53 51.04 -0.63
C VAL A 617 20.36 50.87 0.91
N HIS A 618 21.29 50.06 1.49
CA HIS A 618 21.90 50.04 2.85
C HIS A 618 21.05 49.78 4.12
N ALA A 619 21.56 49.19 5.21
CA ALA A 619 22.85 48.57 5.59
C ALA A 619 22.67 47.85 6.94
N ASP A 620 23.72 47.12 7.32
CA ASP A 620 24.02 46.35 8.54
C ASP A 620 23.68 47.01 9.89
N ASP A 621 23.30 46.18 10.90
CA ASP A 621 24.04 45.95 12.15
C ASP A 621 23.21 45.14 13.19
N LEU A 622 23.94 44.26 13.91
CA LEU A 622 23.60 43.44 15.10
C LEU A 622 23.06 42.01 14.94
#